data_AF-A0A223D0Q4-F1
#
_entry.id   AF-A0A223D0Q4-F1
#
_cell.length_a   1.000
_cell.length_b   1.000
_cell.length_c   1.000
_cell.angle_alpha   90.00
_cell.angle_beta   90.00
_cell.angle_gamma   90.00
#
_symmetry.space_group_name_H-M   'P 1'
#
loop_
_entity.id
_entity.type
_entity.pdbx_description
1 polymer ?
#
loop_
_entity_poly.entity_id
_entity_poly.type
_entity_poly.pdbx_seq_one_letter_code
_entity_poly.pdbx_strand_id
1 'polypeptide(L)'
;MMALLASIILLAALVGLTLREREKPTWPEAFLIDAFGWVQGVIYAPVHHIADFFEEIQNIKSLYEENAKLKSNLNDYSSMAIQVEVLQRENKKLKDDLYKLKDISGQFDLVSANVVGRSPSSWNKEITIDVGTKDGVEKDMAVITANKGLVGRVYEVTPYHSKVVLLTDKERMGISAKVLNNDEKNIAYGIVSGATNDLSHTDKVRVEMTGITLDTKVEKGQNVVTSGLAYTLFPANLYIGKVASVTEDKLGLTQTAELEPAASLGSLEFLYVVKKSKAEAGR
;
A
#
# COMPACT_ATOMS: atom_id res chain seq x y z
N MET A 1 -21.63 -117.50 -6.72
CA MET A 1 -20.95 -117.73 -5.43
C MET A 1 -19.57 -117.07 -5.37
N MET A 2 -18.63 -117.39 -6.26
CA MET A 2 -17.23 -116.89 -6.24
C MET A 2 -17.11 -115.35 -6.33
N ALA A 3 -17.88 -114.68 -7.20
CA ALA A 3 -17.83 -113.22 -7.33
C ALA A 3 -18.33 -112.48 -6.08
N LEU A 4 -19.29 -113.07 -5.36
CA LEU A 4 -19.86 -112.50 -4.14
C LEU A 4 -18.88 -112.66 -2.96
N LEU A 5 -18.17 -113.79 -2.90
CA LEU A 5 -17.07 -114.03 -1.96
C LEU A 5 -15.87 -113.10 -2.23
N ALA A 6 -15.49 -112.89 -3.49
CA ALA A 6 -14.43 -111.97 -3.85
C ALA A 6 -14.78 -110.51 -3.51
N SER A 7 -16.03 -110.10 -3.72
CA SER A 7 -16.52 -108.78 -3.35
C SER A 7 -16.51 -108.57 -1.83
N ILE A 8 -16.92 -109.57 -1.04
CA ILE A 8 -16.87 -109.52 0.43
C ILE A 8 -15.43 -109.46 0.94
N ILE A 9 -14.51 -110.24 0.36
CA ILE A 9 -13.09 -110.21 0.74
C ILE A 9 -12.46 -108.85 0.37
N LEU A 10 -12.82 -108.28 -0.78
CA LEU A 10 -12.37 -106.95 -1.19
C LEU A 10 -12.89 -105.87 -0.24
N LEU A 11 -14.16 -105.95 0.17
CA LEU A 11 -14.78 -105.01 1.10
C LEU A 11 -14.19 -105.14 2.51
N ALA A 12 -13.95 -106.37 2.98
CA ALA A 12 -13.28 -106.63 4.26
C ALA A 12 -11.81 -106.17 4.25
N ALA A 13 -11.10 -106.32 3.13
CA ALA A 13 -9.75 -105.80 2.96
C ALA A 13 -9.73 -104.27 2.92
N LEU A 14 -10.71 -103.65 2.26
CA LEU A 14 -10.84 -102.19 2.19
C LEU A 14 -11.16 -101.61 3.58
N VAL A 15 -12.09 -102.21 4.31
CA VAL A 15 -12.45 -101.81 5.68
C VAL A 15 -11.30 -102.08 6.66
N GLY A 16 -10.55 -103.18 6.48
CA GLY A 16 -9.34 -103.45 7.26
C GLY A 16 -8.20 -102.45 7.01
N LEU A 17 -8.13 -101.87 5.80
CA LEU A 17 -7.22 -100.77 5.49
C LEU A 17 -7.70 -99.42 6.05
N THR A 18 -9.02 -99.21 6.12
CA THR A 18 -9.65 -98.00 6.67
C THR A 18 -9.65 -97.94 8.19
N LEU A 19 -9.80 -99.07 8.89
CA LEU A 19 -9.88 -99.13 10.36
C LEU A 19 -8.51 -99.18 11.06
N ARG A 20 -7.40 -99.05 10.32
CA ARG A 20 -6.11 -98.87 10.95
C ARG A 20 -6.00 -97.42 11.41
N GLU A 21 -6.29 -97.16 12.68
CA GLU A 21 -5.93 -95.91 13.37
C GLU A 21 -4.45 -95.62 13.10
N ARG A 22 -4.18 -94.72 12.17
CA ARG A 22 -2.84 -94.26 11.82
C ARG A 22 -2.70 -92.85 12.38
N GLU A 23 -1.96 -92.72 13.47
CA GLU A 23 -1.73 -91.45 14.18
C GLU A 23 -0.87 -90.43 13.41
N LYS A 24 -0.41 -90.72 12.17
CA LYS A 24 0.36 -89.77 11.35
C LYS A 24 -0.02 -89.87 9.86
N PRO A 25 -0.34 -88.73 9.20
CA PRO A 25 -0.61 -88.70 7.77
C PRO A 25 0.62 -89.08 6.96
N THR A 26 0.41 -89.66 5.77
CA THR A 26 1.52 -89.92 4.86
C THR A 26 2.07 -88.62 4.26
N TRP A 27 3.34 -88.61 3.86
CA TRP A 27 4.01 -87.40 3.36
C TRP A 27 3.27 -86.70 2.18
N PRO A 28 2.51 -87.39 1.29
CA PRO A 28 1.70 -86.70 0.28
C PRO A 28 0.40 -86.10 0.83
N GLU A 29 -0.22 -86.73 1.84
CA GLU A 29 -1.40 -86.19 2.55
C GLU A 29 -1.03 -84.95 3.37
N ALA A 30 0.13 -84.98 4.04
CA ALA A 30 0.66 -83.83 4.77
C ALA A 30 0.92 -82.64 3.82
N PHE A 31 1.50 -82.90 2.63
CA PHE A 31 1.74 -81.87 1.62
C PHE A 31 0.46 -81.25 1.08
N LEU A 32 -0.59 -82.04 0.85
CA LEU A 32 -1.90 -81.52 0.43
C LEU A 32 -2.55 -80.69 1.54
N ILE A 33 -2.55 -81.17 2.78
CA ILE A 33 -3.13 -80.47 3.93
C ILE A 33 -2.37 -79.16 4.22
N ASP A 34 -1.03 -79.16 4.14
CA ASP A 34 -0.20 -77.96 4.32
C ASP A 34 -0.37 -76.94 3.19
N ALA A 35 -0.54 -77.40 1.94
CA ALA A 35 -0.83 -76.53 0.81
C ALA A 35 -2.20 -75.85 0.91
N PHE A 36 -3.20 -76.52 1.50
CA PHE A 36 -4.53 -75.94 1.75
C PHE A 36 -4.60 -75.10 3.03
N GLY A 37 -3.77 -75.39 4.05
CA GLY A 37 -3.68 -74.60 5.29
C GLY A 37 -3.19 -73.17 5.06
N TRP A 38 -2.33 -72.95 4.06
CA TRP A 38 -1.85 -71.61 3.68
C TRP A 38 -2.94 -70.74 3.04
N VAL A 39 -3.91 -71.34 2.36
CA VAL A 39 -5.00 -70.60 1.69
C VAL A 39 -6.10 -70.15 2.67
N GLN A 40 -6.32 -70.90 3.76
CA GLN A 40 -7.30 -70.50 4.79
C GLN A 40 -6.85 -69.30 5.64
N GLY A 41 -5.54 -69.08 5.81
CA GLY A 41 -5.02 -67.94 6.56
C GLY A 41 -4.98 -66.62 5.77
N VAL A 42 -4.88 -66.69 4.44
CA VAL A 42 -4.77 -65.50 3.57
C VAL A 42 -6.14 -64.92 3.19
N ILE A 43 -7.21 -65.75 3.22
CA ILE A 43 -8.57 -65.31 2.86
C ILE A 43 -9.38 -64.81 4.07
N TYR A 44 -9.01 -65.19 5.29
CA TYR A 44 -9.65 -64.71 6.53
C TYR A 44 -8.77 -63.78 7.41
N ALA A 45 -7.54 -63.47 6.98
CA ALA A 45 -6.77 -62.34 7.53
C ALA A 45 -7.34 -61.03 6.96
N PRO A 46 -7.69 -60.05 7.80
CA PRO A 46 -8.90 -59.27 7.62
C PRO A 46 -8.79 -58.20 6.53
N VAL A 47 -9.85 -58.15 5.72
CA VAL A 47 -10.29 -57.08 4.81
C VAL A 47 -10.49 -55.71 5.52
N HIS A 48 -10.34 -55.66 6.85
CA HIS A 48 -10.44 -54.43 7.64
C HIS A 48 -9.28 -53.45 7.40
N HIS A 49 -8.07 -53.93 7.09
CA HIS A 49 -6.92 -53.06 6.86
C HIS A 49 -6.88 -52.36 5.49
N ILE A 50 -7.62 -52.86 4.50
CA ILE A 50 -7.73 -52.17 3.20
C ILE A 50 -8.70 -51.00 3.31
N ALA A 51 -9.79 -51.15 4.09
CA ALA A 51 -10.68 -50.04 4.41
C ALA A 51 -9.91 -48.94 5.18
N ASP A 52 -9.10 -49.31 6.17
CA ASP A 52 -8.24 -48.38 6.92
C ASP A 52 -7.24 -47.64 6.00
N PHE A 53 -6.65 -48.32 5.01
CA PHE A 53 -5.70 -47.72 4.06
C PHE A 53 -6.37 -46.69 3.12
N PHE A 54 -7.62 -46.94 2.71
CA PHE A 54 -8.38 -45.98 1.90
C PHE A 54 -8.88 -44.79 2.73
N GLU A 55 -9.26 -45.01 4.00
CA GLU A 55 -9.57 -43.92 4.94
C GLU A 55 -8.35 -43.06 5.27
N GLU A 56 -7.16 -43.65 5.41
CA GLU A 56 -5.92 -42.93 5.68
C GLU A 56 -5.46 -42.07 4.49
N ILE A 57 -5.62 -42.56 3.24
CA ILE A 57 -5.38 -41.75 2.04
C ILE A 57 -6.38 -40.59 1.92
N GLN A 58 -7.65 -40.83 2.25
CA GLN A 58 -8.68 -39.78 2.25
C GLN A 58 -8.39 -38.73 3.34
N ASN A 59 -7.93 -39.16 4.51
CA ASN A 59 -7.50 -38.29 5.61
C ASN A 59 -6.26 -37.48 5.25
N ILE A 60 -5.28 -38.05 4.55
CA ILE A 60 -4.11 -37.32 4.05
C ILE A 60 -4.55 -36.24 3.05
N LYS A 61 -5.43 -36.57 2.10
CA LYS A 61 -5.95 -35.59 1.14
C LYS A 61 -6.73 -34.47 1.83
N SER A 62 -7.62 -34.80 2.78
CA SER A 62 -8.36 -33.81 3.54
C SER A 62 -7.45 -32.94 4.40
N LEU A 63 -6.39 -33.50 5.00
CA LEU A 63 -5.39 -32.74 5.74
C LEU A 63 -4.58 -31.80 4.84
N TYR A 64 -4.23 -32.21 3.62
CA TYR A 64 -3.59 -31.34 2.63
C TYR A 64 -4.52 -30.23 2.16
N GLU A 65 -5.79 -30.53 1.89
CA GLU A 65 -6.82 -29.54 1.52
C GLU A 65 -7.10 -28.56 2.67
N GLU A 66 -7.18 -29.05 3.90
CA GLU A 66 -7.35 -28.24 5.10
C GLU A 66 -6.12 -27.35 5.34
N ASN A 67 -4.90 -27.87 5.19
CA ASN A 67 -3.67 -27.08 5.29
C ASN A 67 -3.62 -25.98 4.20
N ALA A 68 -4.00 -26.31 2.96
CA ALA A 68 -4.08 -25.34 1.87
C ALA A 68 -5.14 -24.26 2.15
N LYS A 69 -6.30 -24.64 2.68
CA LYS A 69 -7.37 -23.72 3.08
C LYS A 69 -6.96 -22.83 4.26
N LEU A 70 -6.30 -23.39 5.28
CA LEU A 70 -5.77 -22.62 6.41
C LEU A 70 -4.72 -21.61 5.94
N LYS A 71 -3.81 -22.01 5.03
CA LYS A 71 -2.84 -21.09 4.43
C LYS A 71 -3.50 -19.98 3.62
N SER A 72 -4.54 -20.30 2.85
CA SER A 72 -5.34 -19.30 2.12
C SER A 72 -5.99 -18.31 3.10
N ASN A 73 -6.69 -18.82 4.11
CA ASN A 73 -7.34 -17.98 5.12
C ASN A 73 -6.32 -17.10 5.85
N LEU A 74 -5.12 -17.61 6.17
CA LEU A 74 -4.07 -16.83 6.82
C LEU A 74 -3.59 -15.67 5.94
N ASN A 75 -3.45 -15.91 4.63
CA ASN A 75 -3.14 -14.85 3.67
C ASN A 75 -4.28 -13.82 3.62
N ASP A 76 -5.54 -14.26 3.58
CA ASP A 76 -6.70 -13.38 3.58
C ASP A 76 -6.77 -12.53 4.85
N TYR A 77 -6.57 -13.13 6.03
CA TYR A 77 -6.51 -12.42 7.30
C TYR A 77 -5.36 -11.41 7.34
N SER A 78 -4.20 -11.77 6.78
CA SER A 78 -3.05 -10.86 6.68
C SER A 78 -3.37 -9.67 5.77
N SER A 79 -4.00 -9.90 4.62
CA SER A 79 -4.46 -8.85 3.71
C SER A 79 -5.55 -7.98 4.32
N MET A 80 -6.48 -8.55 5.10
CA MET A 80 -7.50 -7.80 5.83
C MET A 80 -6.87 -6.94 6.94
N ALA A 81 -5.90 -7.47 7.68
CA ALA A 81 -5.20 -6.73 8.73
C ALA A 81 -4.47 -5.50 8.15
N ILE A 82 -3.79 -5.66 7.01
CA ILE A 82 -3.14 -4.56 6.30
C ILE A 82 -4.17 -3.50 5.86
N GLN A 83 -5.31 -3.92 5.29
CA GLN A 83 -6.36 -2.99 4.88
C GLN A 83 -6.93 -2.20 6.06
N VAL A 84 -7.19 -2.87 7.18
CA VAL A 84 -7.67 -2.23 8.41
C VAL A 84 -6.63 -1.20 8.90
N GLU A 85 -5.35 -1.54 8.88
CA GLU A 85 -4.29 -0.61 9.27
C GLU A 85 -4.23 0.62 8.35
N VAL A 86 -4.30 0.44 7.03
CA VAL A 86 -4.33 1.54 6.05
C VAL A 86 -5.52 2.45 6.31
N LEU A 87 -6.72 1.88 6.44
CA LEU A 87 -7.95 2.63 6.70
C LEU A 87 -7.90 3.38 8.03
N GLN A 88 -7.31 2.78 9.08
CA GLN A 88 -7.14 3.44 10.37
C GLN A 88 -6.18 4.64 10.28
N ARG A 89 -5.07 4.51 9.55
CA ARG A 89 -4.11 5.61 9.34
C ARG A 89 -4.75 6.75 8.53
N GLU A 90 -5.46 6.42 7.46
CA GLU A 90 -6.17 7.39 6.62
C GLU A 90 -7.26 8.12 7.43
N ASN A 91 -8.08 7.38 8.18
CA ASN A 91 -9.12 7.97 9.02
C ASN A 91 -8.54 8.92 10.08
N LYS A 92 -7.42 8.55 10.70
CA LYS A 92 -6.71 9.42 11.64
C LYS A 92 -6.21 10.70 10.97
N LYS A 93 -5.56 10.57 9.80
CA LYS A 93 -5.06 11.71 9.01
C LYS A 93 -6.18 12.65 8.60
N LEU A 94 -7.29 12.12 8.06
CA LEU A 94 -8.45 12.92 7.68
C LEU A 94 -9.08 13.65 8.87
N LYS A 95 -9.16 13.01 10.04
CA LYS A 95 -9.60 13.67 11.28
C LYS A 95 -8.67 14.82 11.68
N ASP A 96 -7.36 14.57 11.68
CA ASP A 96 -6.35 15.59 12.01
C ASP A 96 -6.41 16.77 11.04
N ASP A 97 -6.64 16.50 9.76
CA ASP A 97 -6.79 17.52 8.72
C ASP A 97 -8.08 18.33 8.91
N LEU A 98 -9.21 17.69 9.23
CA LEU A 98 -10.47 18.37 9.55
C LEU A 98 -10.31 19.35 10.73
N TYR A 99 -9.55 18.99 11.77
CA TYR A 99 -9.28 19.90 12.88
C TYR A 99 -8.48 21.13 12.44
N LYS A 100 -7.45 20.95 11.60
CA LYS A 100 -6.61 22.05 11.11
C LYS A 100 -7.33 22.96 10.11
N LEU A 101 -8.26 22.41 9.33
CA LEU A 101 -9.04 23.16 8.34
C LEU A 101 -10.04 24.12 8.97
N LYS A 102 -10.59 23.81 10.16
CA LYS A 102 -11.52 24.71 10.87
C LYS A 102 -10.93 26.11 11.10
N ASP A 103 -9.61 26.21 11.28
CA ASP A 103 -8.90 27.47 11.45
C ASP A 103 -8.60 28.20 10.12
N ILE A 104 -8.90 27.59 8.97
CA ILE A 104 -8.60 28.08 7.62
C ILE A 104 -9.89 28.46 6.89
N SER A 105 -10.95 27.66 7.05
CA SER A 105 -12.22 27.82 6.33
C SER A 105 -12.99 29.09 6.67
N GLY A 106 -12.61 29.81 7.74
CA GLY A 106 -13.11 31.17 7.99
C GLY A 106 -12.48 32.26 7.11
N GLN A 107 -11.36 31.98 6.44
CA GLN A 107 -10.59 32.95 5.63
C GLN A 107 -10.61 32.63 4.13
N PHE A 108 -10.74 31.36 3.77
CA PHE A 108 -10.67 30.88 2.40
C PHE A 108 -11.77 29.86 2.08
N ASP A 109 -12.31 29.91 0.87
CA ASP A 109 -13.16 28.85 0.32
C ASP A 109 -12.25 27.76 -0.27
N LEU A 110 -12.44 26.51 0.14
CA LEU A 110 -11.52 25.40 -0.12
C LEU A 110 -12.23 24.27 -0.85
N VAL A 111 -11.61 23.74 -1.90
CA VAL A 111 -11.99 22.47 -2.53
C VAL A 111 -11.04 21.39 -2.05
N SER A 112 -11.55 20.35 -1.40
CA SER A 112 -10.74 19.18 -1.06
C SER A 112 -10.46 18.37 -2.33
N ALA A 113 -9.22 17.91 -2.46
CA ALA A 113 -8.72 17.22 -3.64
C ALA A 113 -7.77 16.09 -3.25
N ASN A 114 -7.84 14.97 -3.95
CA ASN A 114 -6.92 13.84 -3.83
C ASN A 114 -5.91 13.86 -4.97
N VAL A 115 -4.66 13.49 -4.67
CA VAL A 115 -3.63 13.27 -5.67
C VAL A 115 -3.87 11.91 -6.34
N VAL A 116 -4.26 11.93 -7.62
CA VAL A 116 -4.58 10.72 -8.40
C VAL A 116 -3.49 10.34 -9.39
N GLY A 117 -2.52 11.23 -9.63
CA GLY A 117 -1.45 10.96 -10.58
C GLY A 117 -0.20 11.76 -10.30
N ARG A 118 0.94 11.13 -10.56
CA ARG A 118 2.26 11.76 -10.54
C ARG A 118 3.14 11.06 -11.57
N SER A 119 3.68 11.83 -12.51
CA SER A 119 4.53 11.24 -13.55
C SER A 119 5.95 11.02 -12.99
N PRO A 120 6.58 9.86 -13.22
CA PRO A 120 7.97 9.62 -12.78
C PRO A 120 8.97 10.61 -13.38
N SER A 121 8.75 11.07 -14.62
CA SER A 121 9.65 12.02 -15.31
C SER A 121 9.58 13.44 -14.76
N SER A 122 8.49 13.78 -14.08
CA SER A 122 8.21 15.10 -13.51
C SER A 122 7.78 15.00 -12.04
N TRP A 123 8.28 13.96 -11.34
CA TRP A 123 7.88 13.64 -9.96
C TRP A 123 7.95 14.88 -9.06
N ASN A 124 9.02 15.66 -9.18
CA ASN A 124 9.23 16.84 -8.37
C ASN A 124 8.75 18.15 -9.02
N LYS A 125 7.95 18.09 -10.08
CA LYS A 125 7.52 19.28 -10.80
C LYS A 125 6.01 19.41 -10.86
N GLU A 126 5.28 18.30 -10.96
CA GLU A 126 3.83 18.34 -11.10
C GLU A 126 3.12 17.11 -10.52
N ILE A 127 1.84 17.30 -10.22
CA ILE A 127 0.90 16.26 -9.78
C ILE A 127 -0.46 16.48 -10.45
N THR A 128 -1.29 15.44 -10.48
CA THR A 128 -2.67 15.49 -10.96
C THR A 128 -3.62 15.27 -9.79
N ILE A 129 -4.64 16.13 -9.67
CA ILE A 129 -5.68 16.07 -8.66
C ILE A 129 -7.06 15.75 -9.27
N ASP A 130 -7.95 15.14 -8.49
CA ASP A 130 -9.30 14.66 -8.88
C ASP A 130 -10.41 15.72 -8.85
N VAL A 131 -10.04 17.00 -8.94
CA VAL A 131 -10.98 18.12 -8.99
C VAL A 131 -10.72 18.98 -10.22
N GLY A 132 -11.78 19.55 -10.78
CA GLY A 132 -11.73 20.28 -12.04
C GLY A 132 -12.65 21.49 -12.08
N THR A 133 -12.97 21.95 -13.30
CA THR A 133 -13.85 23.12 -13.48
C THR A 133 -15.24 22.92 -12.89
N LYS A 134 -15.74 21.68 -12.82
CA LYS A 134 -17.05 21.38 -12.21
C LYS A 134 -17.07 21.60 -10.70
N ASP A 135 -15.92 21.50 -10.05
CA ASP A 135 -15.76 21.74 -8.60
C ASP A 135 -15.46 23.22 -8.30
N GLY A 136 -15.39 24.05 -9.35
CA GLY A 136 -15.04 25.46 -9.29
C GLY A 136 -13.52 25.70 -9.15
N VAL A 137 -12.70 24.75 -9.63
CA VAL A 137 -11.25 24.95 -9.75
C VAL A 137 -10.95 25.71 -11.04
N GLU A 138 -10.09 26.72 -10.94
CA GLU A 138 -9.62 27.51 -12.07
C GLU A 138 -8.10 27.49 -12.14
N LYS A 139 -7.60 27.84 -13.33
CA LYS A 139 -6.17 28.03 -13.54
C LYS A 139 -5.62 29.07 -12.56
N ASP A 140 -4.41 28.80 -12.08
CA ASP A 140 -3.62 29.61 -11.16
C ASP A 140 -4.15 29.71 -9.72
N MET A 141 -5.18 28.94 -9.35
CA MET A 141 -5.55 28.80 -7.94
C MET A 141 -4.43 28.15 -7.12
N ALA A 142 -4.25 28.62 -5.89
CA ALA A 142 -3.25 28.09 -4.97
C ALA A 142 -3.67 26.71 -4.45
N VAL A 143 -2.69 25.82 -4.26
CA VAL A 143 -2.91 24.50 -3.69
C VAL A 143 -2.11 24.36 -2.41
N ILE A 144 -2.79 23.96 -1.34
CA ILE A 144 -2.23 23.87 0.01
C ILE A 144 -2.52 22.50 0.64
N THR A 145 -1.75 22.16 1.67
CA THR A 145 -2.01 21.05 2.59
C THR A 145 -2.89 21.50 3.76
N ALA A 146 -3.44 20.55 4.54
CA ALA A 146 -4.27 20.86 5.71
C ALA A 146 -3.57 21.70 6.78
N ASN A 147 -2.24 21.66 6.88
CA ASN A 147 -1.43 22.49 7.77
C ASN A 147 -1.06 23.87 7.17
N LYS A 148 -1.82 24.37 6.19
CA LYS A 148 -1.61 25.64 5.48
C LYS A 148 -0.31 25.73 4.67
N GLY A 149 0.37 24.61 4.46
CA GLY A 149 1.61 24.56 3.68
C GLY A 149 1.32 24.73 2.19
N LEU A 150 1.98 25.68 1.54
CA LEU A 150 1.86 25.89 0.11
C LEU A 150 2.55 24.76 -0.66
N VAL A 151 1.82 24.16 -1.59
CA VAL A 151 2.31 23.07 -2.45
C VAL A 151 2.64 23.59 -3.84
N GLY A 152 1.81 24.48 -4.35
CA GLY A 152 1.98 25.06 -5.69
C GLY A 152 0.71 25.70 -6.22
N ARG A 153 0.52 25.62 -7.54
CA ARG A 153 -0.64 26.19 -8.25
C ARG A 153 -1.20 25.30 -9.31
N VAL A 154 -2.49 25.44 -9.54
CA VAL A 154 -3.18 24.83 -10.67
C VAL A 154 -2.64 25.44 -11.98
N TYR A 155 -2.20 24.60 -12.90
CA TYR A 155 -1.63 25.00 -14.18
C TYR A 155 -2.54 24.69 -15.37
N GLU A 156 -3.17 23.50 -15.34
CA GLU A 156 -4.15 23.05 -16.32
C GLU A 156 -5.38 22.51 -15.60
N VAL A 157 -6.56 22.77 -16.15
CA VAL A 157 -7.84 22.33 -15.58
C VAL A 157 -8.68 21.67 -16.67
N THR A 158 -9.23 20.53 -16.34
CA THR A 158 -10.23 19.81 -17.13
C THR A 158 -11.52 19.70 -16.32
N PRO A 159 -12.63 19.17 -16.86
CA PRO A 159 -13.88 19.09 -16.10
C PRO A 159 -13.82 18.32 -14.78
N TYR A 160 -12.94 17.32 -14.66
CA TYR A 160 -12.86 16.41 -13.50
C TYR A 160 -11.46 16.29 -12.89
N HIS A 161 -10.44 16.86 -13.54
CA HIS A 161 -9.05 16.75 -13.09
C HIS A 161 -8.31 18.06 -13.31
N SER A 162 -7.29 18.30 -12.50
CA SER A 162 -6.39 19.45 -12.67
C SER A 162 -4.95 19.02 -12.51
N LYS A 163 -4.04 19.66 -13.26
CA LYS A 163 -2.60 19.52 -13.04
C LYS A 163 -2.11 20.67 -12.17
N VAL A 164 -1.33 20.34 -11.16
CA VAL A 164 -0.73 21.29 -10.23
C VAL A 164 0.77 21.30 -10.45
N VAL A 165 1.33 22.48 -10.72
CA VAL A 165 2.79 22.69 -10.74
C VAL A 165 3.24 22.95 -9.31
N LEU A 166 4.30 22.27 -8.89
CA LEU A 166 4.86 22.33 -7.53
C LEU A 166 5.84 23.51 -7.36
N LEU A 167 6.07 23.93 -6.12
CA LEU A 167 7.05 25.00 -5.79
C LEU A 167 8.46 24.74 -6.34
N THR A 168 8.79 23.48 -6.52
CA THR A 168 10.08 22.96 -6.98
C THR A 168 10.32 23.10 -8.48
N ASP A 169 9.31 23.46 -9.27
CA ASP A 169 9.46 23.70 -10.72
C ASP A 169 9.89 25.15 -11.01
N LYS A 170 11.18 25.36 -11.27
CA LYS A 170 11.75 26.70 -11.50
C LYS A 170 11.24 27.40 -12.77
N GLU A 171 10.84 26.65 -13.79
CA GLU A 171 10.46 27.22 -15.09
C GLU A 171 9.00 27.69 -15.08
N ARG A 172 8.13 26.93 -14.42
CA ARG A 172 6.68 27.17 -14.39
C ARG A 172 6.20 27.80 -13.09
N MET A 173 7.01 27.88 -12.03
CA MET A 173 6.63 28.50 -10.76
C MET A 173 7.31 29.86 -10.55
N GLY A 174 6.56 30.80 -9.98
CA GLY A 174 7.09 32.06 -9.44
C GLY A 174 6.05 32.70 -8.53
N ILE A 175 6.28 32.63 -7.22
CA ILE A 175 5.33 33.13 -6.22
C ILE A 175 5.94 34.29 -5.46
N SER A 176 5.26 35.43 -5.46
CA SER A 176 5.70 36.56 -4.63
C SER A 176 5.49 36.22 -3.15
N ALA A 177 6.58 36.27 -2.40
CA ALA A 177 6.63 35.92 -1.00
C ALA A 177 7.20 37.07 -0.17
N LYS A 178 6.88 37.05 1.12
CA LYS A 178 7.43 37.94 2.12
C LYS A 178 7.93 37.15 3.32
N VAL A 179 9.04 37.59 3.88
CA VAL A 179 9.57 37.05 5.13
C VAL A 179 8.89 37.77 6.29
N LEU A 180 8.30 37.01 7.21
CA LEU A 180 7.70 37.56 8.42
C LEU A 180 8.80 37.96 9.39
N ASN A 181 8.77 39.24 9.79
CA ASN A 181 9.65 39.83 10.78
C ASN A 181 8.82 40.53 11.85
N ASN A 182 9.39 40.73 13.03
CA ASN A 182 8.76 41.47 14.13
C ASN A 182 8.67 42.98 13.83
N ASP A 183 9.46 43.48 12.88
CA ASP A 183 9.40 44.86 12.41
C ASP A 183 8.61 44.94 11.08
N GLU A 184 7.37 45.40 11.16
CA GLU A 184 6.49 45.57 10.00
C GLU A 184 7.01 46.59 8.97
N LYS A 185 8.00 47.42 9.33
CA LYS A 185 8.60 48.41 8.41
C LYS A 185 9.72 47.82 7.54
N ASN A 186 10.27 46.67 7.90
CA ASN A 186 11.39 46.02 7.22
C ASN A 186 11.01 44.60 6.77
N ILE A 187 10.00 44.52 5.90
CA ILE A 187 9.54 43.26 5.32
C ILE A 187 10.36 42.97 4.06
N ALA A 188 11.10 41.86 4.08
CA ALA A 188 11.81 41.35 2.92
C ALA A 188 10.83 40.69 1.93
N TYR A 189 10.88 41.12 0.68
CA TYR A 189 10.09 40.53 -0.42
C TYR A 189 11.00 39.78 -1.39
N GLY A 190 10.45 38.80 -2.09
CA GLY A 190 11.17 38.03 -3.09
C GLY A 190 10.25 37.09 -3.86
N ILE A 191 10.83 36.32 -4.78
CA ILE A 191 10.12 35.34 -5.60
C ILE A 191 10.57 33.94 -5.21
N VAL A 192 9.62 33.10 -4.79
CA VAL A 192 9.84 31.70 -4.48
C VAL A 192 9.63 30.86 -5.73
N SER A 193 10.66 30.11 -6.11
CA SER A 193 10.62 29.20 -7.27
C SER A 193 11.80 28.23 -7.26
N GLY A 194 11.55 27.00 -7.68
CA GLY A 194 12.60 26.03 -7.97
C GLY A 194 13.13 25.30 -6.74
N ALA A 195 13.57 24.07 -6.95
CA ALA A 195 14.31 23.30 -5.96
C ALA A 195 15.79 23.71 -5.97
N THR A 196 16.42 23.83 -4.80
CA THR A 196 17.88 24.05 -4.70
C THR A 196 18.68 22.75 -4.64
N ASN A 197 18.02 21.62 -4.38
CA ASN A 197 18.63 20.30 -4.36
C ASN A 197 17.96 19.30 -5.30
N ASP A 198 18.76 18.37 -5.81
CA ASP A 198 18.26 17.24 -6.59
C ASP A 198 17.58 16.22 -5.67
N LEU A 199 16.27 16.11 -5.85
CA LEU A 199 15.36 15.26 -5.10
C LEU A 199 15.55 13.76 -5.39
N SER A 200 16.41 13.41 -6.34
CA SER A 200 16.85 12.04 -6.58
C SER A 200 17.67 11.45 -5.41
N HIS A 201 18.24 12.29 -4.53
CA HIS A 201 19.23 11.87 -3.53
C HIS A 201 19.06 12.46 -2.12
N THR A 202 18.01 13.24 -1.83
CA THR A 202 17.83 13.84 -0.50
C THR A 202 16.40 13.87 -0.01
N ASP A 203 16.19 13.47 1.25
CA ASP A 203 14.88 13.46 1.95
C ASP A 203 14.32 14.86 2.26
N LYS A 204 15.11 15.92 2.03
CA LYS A 204 14.80 17.29 2.46
C LYS A 204 14.71 18.22 1.28
N VAL A 205 13.52 18.40 0.71
CA VAL A 205 13.28 19.38 -0.34
C VAL A 205 13.66 20.78 0.16
N ARG A 206 14.40 21.54 -0.65
CA ARG A 206 14.69 22.95 -0.43
C ARG A 206 14.21 23.76 -1.62
N VAL A 207 13.63 24.92 -1.36
CA VAL A 207 13.16 25.84 -2.42
C VAL A 207 13.85 27.18 -2.31
N GLU A 208 14.06 27.84 -3.44
CA GLU A 208 14.81 29.09 -3.53
C GLU A 208 13.87 30.30 -3.49
N MET A 209 14.24 31.33 -2.73
CA MET A 209 13.62 32.66 -2.74
C MET A 209 14.65 33.70 -3.22
N THR A 210 14.43 34.25 -4.41
CA THR A 210 15.34 35.20 -5.06
C THR A 210 14.81 36.63 -5.05
N GLY A 211 15.69 37.58 -5.42
CA GLY A 211 15.31 38.99 -5.61
C GLY A 211 15.07 39.74 -4.31
N ILE A 212 15.59 39.23 -3.19
CA ILE A 212 15.49 39.91 -1.91
C ILE A 212 16.49 41.07 -1.89
N THR A 213 16.03 42.26 -1.51
CA THR A 213 16.87 43.45 -1.40
C THR A 213 17.81 43.37 -0.20
N LEU A 214 19.03 43.91 -0.33
CA LEU A 214 20.08 43.84 0.70
C LEU A 214 19.85 44.77 1.90
N ASP A 215 18.96 45.76 1.76
CA ASP A 215 18.56 46.65 2.85
C ASP A 215 17.69 45.95 3.91
N THR A 216 17.12 44.78 3.57
CA THR A 216 16.32 43.98 4.50
C THR A 216 17.13 42.86 5.12
N LYS A 217 17.05 42.71 6.45
CA LYS A 217 17.76 41.65 7.16
C LYS A 217 16.91 40.37 7.18
N VAL A 218 17.39 39.32 6.53
CA VAL A 218 16.78 37.99 6.55
C VAL A 218 17.63 37.04 7.39
N GLU A 219 17.00 36.33 8.32
CA GLU A 219 17.66 35.45 9.27
C GLU A 219 17.09 34.03 9.21
N LYS A 220 17.95 33.05 9.49
CA LYS A 220 17.56 31.64 9.59
C LYS A 220 16.44 31.44 10.62
N GLY A 221 15.45 30.64 10.26
CA GLY A 221 14.32 30.29 11.12
C GLY A 221 13.10 31.22 10.98
N GLN A 222 13.23 32.34 10.25
CA GLN A 222 12.09 33.21 9.95
C GLN A 222 11.07 32.50 9.05
N ASN A 223 9.80 32.78 9.28
CA ASN A 223 8.69 32.21 8.51
C ASN A 223 8.51 33.00 7.21
N VAL A 224 8.22 32.29 6.12
CA VAL A 224 7.96 32.87 4.81
C VAL A 224 6.53 32.58 4.39
N VAL A 225 5.83 33.60 3.92
CA VAL A 225 4.42 33.50 3.48
C VAL A 225 4.23 34.18 2.12
N THR A 226 3.13 33.88 1.43
CA THR A 226 2.76 34.61 0.21
C THR A 226 2.53 36.09 0.51
N SER A 227 3.06 36.97 -0.34
CA SER A 227 3.00 38.42 -0.13
C SER A 227 1.62 39.01 -0.47
N GLY A 228 0.91 38.40 -1.42
CA GLY A 228 -0.29 38.98 -2.04
C GLY A 228 -0.01 40.18 -2.96
N LEU A 229 1.27 40.53 -3.20
CA LEU A 229 1.65 41.66 -4.05
C LEU A 229 1.54 41.38 -5.55
N ALA A 230 1.37 40.12 -5.92
CA ALA A 230 1.05 39.76 -7.27
C ALA A 230 -0.46 40.03 -7.48
N TYR A 231 -0.80 40.91 -8.42
CA TYR A 231 -2.14 41.03 -9.03
C TYR A 231 -2.68 39.66 -9.54
N THR A 232 -1.82 38.65 -9.57
CA THR A 232 -2.01 37.28 -10.00
C THR A 232 -2.22 36.31 -8.81
N LEU A 233 -3.49 36.02 -8.55
CA LEU A 233 -4.07 34.68 -8.31
C LEU A 233 -3.77 33.95 -6.98
N PHE A 234 -2.84 34.42 -6.14
CA PHE A 234 -2.59 33.84 -4.82
C PHE A 234 -3.04 34.73 -3.68
N PRO A 235 -3.82 34.22 -2.71
CA PRO A 235 -4.14 34.98 -1.52
C PRO A 235 -2.89 35.23 -0.68
N ALA A 236 -2.89 36.36 0.03
CA ALA A 236 -1.82 36.70 0.97
C ALA A 236 -1.80 35.74 2.17
N ASN A 237 -0.61 35.61 2.78
CA ASN A 237 -0.39 34.91 4.05
C ASN A 237 -0.55 33.38 4.02
N LEU A 238 -0.43 32.73 2.85
CA LEU A 238 -0.26 31.27 2.78
C LEU A 238 1.16 30.90 3.21
N TYR A 239 1.30 29.88 4.06
CA TYR A 239 2.59 29.52 4.64
C TYR A 239 3.44 28.70 3.68
N ILE A 240 4.61 29.23 3.33
CA ILE A 240 5.53 28.58 2.37
C ILE A 240 6.50 27.69 3.12
N GLY A 241 7.12 28.20 4.18
CA GLY A 241 8.18 27.49 4.89
C GLY A 241 9.02 28.39 5.79
N LYS A 242 10.21 27.91 6.15
CA LYS A 242 11.18 28.65 6.97
C LYS A 242 12.48 28.89 6.24
N VAL A 243 13.14 30.01 6.52
CA VAL A 243 14.49 30.28 6.01
C VAL A 243 15.48 29.28 6.62
N ALA A 244 16.15 28.52 5.76
CA ALA A 244 17.19 27.56 6.13
C ALA A 244 18.59 28.18 6.08
N SER A 245 18.86 28.98 5.05
CA SER A 245 20.12 29.68 4.81
C SER A 245 19.86 30.94 3.97
N VAL A 246 20.78 31.91 4.01
CA VAL A 246 20.75 33.10 3.17
C VAL A 246 22.14 33.28 2.58
N THR A 247 22.19 33.52 1.27
CA THR A 247 23.43 33.72 0.52
C THR A 247 23.29 34.99 -0.32
N GLU A 248 24.32 35.81 -0.37
CA GLU A 248 24.36 36.95 -1.27
C GLU A 248 24.59 36.48 -2.71
N ASP A 249 23.95 37.14 -3.66
CA ASP A 249 24.22 36.89 -5.08
C ASP A 249 25.65 37.36 -5.44
N LYS A 250 26.23 36.77 -6.49
CA LYS A 250 27.61 37.03 -6.94
C LYS A 250 27.89 38.50 -7.24
N LEU A 251 26.85 39.26 -7.61
CA LEU A 251 26.94 40.68 -7.92
C LEU A 251 26.76 41.58 -6.68
N GLY A 252 26.41 41.02 -5.51
CA GLY A 252 26.18 41.78 -4.29
C GLY A 252 25.06 42.82 -4.43
N LEU A 253 24.06 42.55 -5.29
CA LEU A 253 22.91 43.44 -5.50
C LEU A 253 21.64 42.92 -4.81
N THR A 254 21.55 41.61 -4.66
CA THR A 254 20.41 40.92 -4.03
C THR A 254 20.92 39.78 -3.15
N GLN A 255 20.08 39.32 -2.24
CA GLN A 255 20.29 38.09 -1.49
C GLN A 255 19.28 37.03 -1.92
N THR A 256 19.67 35.77 -1.78
CA THR A 256 18.84 34.59 -2.05
C THR A 256 18.73 33.78 -0.77
N ALA A 257 17.50 33.44 -0.38
CA ALA A 257 17.24 32.59 0.77
C ALA A 257 16.86 31.17 0.30
N GLU A 258 17.46 30.15 0.91
CA GLU A 258 16.96 28.78 0.80
C GLU A 258 15.89 28.57 1.87
N LEU A 259 14.77 27.99 1.46
CA LEU A 259 13.64 27.72 2.33
C LEU A 259 13.44 26.21 2.52
N GLU A 260 13.06 25.84 3.74
CA GLU A 260 12.50 24.55 4.07
C GLU A 260 10.97 24.62 3.93
N PRO A 261 10.37 23.95 2.92
CA PRO A 261 8.93 23.99 2.71
C PRO A 261 8.16 23.42 3.90
N ALA A 262 7.03 24.05 4.21
CA ALA A 262 6.11 23.56 5.23
C ALA A 262 5.34 22.30 4.80
N ALA A 263 5.14 22.15 3.48
CA ALA A 263 4.51 20.99 2.88
C ALA A 263 5.56 19.91 2.54
N SER A 264 5.24 18.65 2.82
CA SER A 264 6.06 17.51 2.39
C SER A 264 5.82 17.24 0.90
N LEU A 265 6.53 17.94 0.03
CA LEU A 265 6.37 17.84 -1.43
C LEU A 265 6.69 16.44 -2.00
N GLY A 266 7.37 15.60 -1.23
CA GLY A 266 7.65 14.20 -1.57
C GLY A 266 6.43 13.27 -1.40
N SER A 267 5.56 13.54 -0.42
CA SER A 267 4.45 12.67 -0.02
C SER A 267 3.12 13.43 0.05
N LEU A 268 2.57 13.74 -1.13
CA LEU A 268 1.30 14.45 -1.29
C LEU A 268 0.18 13.45 -1.57
N GLU A 269 -0.88 13.48 -0.75
CA GLU A 269 -2.06 12.60 -0.88
C GLU A 269 -3.35 13.41 -0.88
N PHE A 270 -3.58 14.18 0.19
CA PHE A 270 -4.76 15.02 0.37
C PHE A 270 -4.36 16.49 0.34
N LEU A 271 -5.03 17.26 -0.52
CA LEU A 271 -4.75 18.65 -0.82
C LEU A 271 -6.03 19.48 -0.80
N TYR A 272 -5.86 20.80 -0.75
CA TYR A 272 -6.94 21.76 -0.77
C TYR A 272 -6.62 22.85 -1.80
N VAL A 273 -7.54 23.07 -2.73
CA VAL A 273 -7.46 24.18 -3.69
C VAL A 273 -8.13 25.39 -3.06
N VAL A 274 -7.39 26.49 -3.00
CA VAL A 274 -7.85 27.76 -2.44
C VAL A 274 -8.58 28.54 -3.53
N LYS A 275 -9.91 28.64 -3.43
CA LYS A 275 -10.69 29.49 -4.31
C LYS A 275 -10.42 30.96 -4.00
N LYS A 276 -10.52 31.81 -5.03
CA LYS A 276 -10.50 33.25 -4.83
C LYS A 276 -11.66 33.66 -3.92
N SER A 277 -11.34 34.32 -2.81
CA SER A 277 -12.35 34.91 -1.93
C SER A 277 -13.08 36.02 -2.70
N LYS A 278 -14.41 36.07 -2.58
CA LYS A 278 -15.27 37.13 -3.14
C LYS A 278 -14.89 38.55 -2.67
N ALA A 279 -14.09 38.70 -1.61
CA ALA A 279 -13.73 39.99 -1.05
C ALA A 279 -12.82 40.85 -1.96
N GLU A 280 -12.11 40.25 -2.92
CA GLU A 280 -11.19 40.99 -3.81
C GLU A 280 -11.80 41.36 -5.16
N ALA A 281 -12.97 40.81 -5.52
CA ALA A 281 -13.64 41.09 -6.79
C ALA A 281 -14.53 42.36 -6.77
N GLY A 282 -14.50 43.13 -5.68
CA GLY A 282 -15.38 44.27 -5.43
C GLY A 282 -14.66 45.60 -5.17
N ARG A 283 -13.41 45.75 -5.58
CA ARG A 283 -12.69 47.03 -5.54
C ARG A 283 -12.36 47.53 -6.94
#